data_AF-A0A1Q3TSD2-F1
#
_entry.id   AF-A0A1Q3TSD2-F1
#
_cell.length_a   1.000
_cell.length_b   1.000
_cell.length_c   1.000
_cell.angle_alpha   90.00
_cell.angle_beta   90.00
_cell.angle_gamma   90.00
#
_symmetry.space_group_name_H-M   'P 1'
#
loop_
_entity.id
_entity.type
_entity.pdbx_description
1 polymer ?
#
loop_
_entity_poly.entity_id
_entity_poly.type
_entity_poly.pdbx_seq_one_letter_code
_entity_poly.pdbx_strand_id
1 'polypeptide(L)'
;MMLFKRDNLQLGLILGLIGPILGLVVIYFLKFSSVTFSDFLDEFFNNNKLITSIGSLSLLANVILFTIFVNTRRDKTARGIFLVTLVFGIAILILKILN
;
A
#
# COMPACT_ATOMS: atom_id res chain seq x y z
N MET A 1 -9.35 -19.53 -14.43
CA MET A 1 -9.39 -19.83 -12.98
C MET A 1 -8.07 -20.50 -12.50
N MET A 2 -6.89 -19.89 -12.71
CA MET A 2 -5.58 -20.50 -12.34
C MET A 2 -4.63 -19.57 -11.56
N LEU A 3 -5.01 -18.30 -11.34
CA LEU A 3 -4.15 -17.31 -10.64
C LEU A 3 -3.99 -17.60 -9.14
N PHE A 4 -4.88 -18.37 -8.51
CA PHE A 4 -4.89 -18.62 -7.07
C PHE A 4 -4.09 -19.87 -6.62
N LYS A 5 -3.41 -20.58 -7.51
CA LYS A 5 -2.56 -21.74 -7.13
C LYS A 5 -1.06 -21.44 -7.16
N ARG A 6 -0.67 -20.22 -7.54
CA ARG A 6 0.73 -19.82 -7.66
C ARG A 6 1.22 -19.21 -6.35
N ASP A 7 1.99 -19.99 -5.62
CA ASP A 7 2.81 -19.49 -4.52
C ASP A 7 4.16 -19.03 -5.09
N ASN A 8 4.24 -17.75 -5.44
CA ASN A 8 5.47 -17.18 -5.96
C ASN A 8 5.67 -15.75 -5.45
N LEU A 9 6.94 -15.39 -5.31
CA LEU A 9 7.33 -14.11 -4.73
C LEU A 9 6.89 -12.93 -5.62
N GLN A 10 6.95 -13.09 -6.94
CA GLN A 10 6.55 -12.06 -7.92
C GLN A 10 5.08 -11.65 -7.78
N LEU A 11 4.16 -12.61 -7.63
CA LEU A 11 2.76 -12.30 -7.35
C LEU A 11 2.62 -11.57 -6.03
N GLY A 12 3.39 -11.98 -5.01
CA GLY A 12 3.41 -11.29 -3.73
C GLY A 12 3.83 -9.82 -3.86
N LEU A 13 4.86 -9.53 -4.65
CA LEU A 13 5.32 -8.16 -4.91
C LEU A 13 4.23 -7.34 -5.63
N ILE A 14 3.61 -7.89 -6.67
CA ILE A 14 2.55 -7.18 -7.42
C ILE A 14 1.34 -6.93 -6.52
N LEU A 15 0.92 -7.93 -5.74
CA LEU A 15 -0.20 -7.82 -4.81
C LEU A 15 0.10 -6.85 -3.66
N GLY A 16 1.35 -6.77 -3.20
CA GLY A 16 1.76 -5.84 -2.16
C GLY A 16 1.70 -4.37 -2.58
N LEU A 17 1.64 -4.06 -3.88
CA LEU A 17 1.43 -2.69 -4.37
C LEU A 17 -0.04 -2.26 -4.27
N ILE A 18 -0.96 -3.20 -4.09
CA ILE A 18 -2.40 -2.90 -4.03
C ILE A 18 -2.71 -2.05 -2.80
N GLY A 19 -2.13 -2.33 -1.64
CA GLY A 19 -2.37 -1.54 -0.42
C GLY A 19 -2.06 -0.04 -0.59
N PRO A 20 -0.84 0.33 -1.02
CA PRO A 20 -0.48 1.71 -1.38
C PRO A 20 -1.44 2.40 -2.34
N ILE A 21 -1.79 1.72 -3.43
CA ILE A 21 -2.67 2.27 -4.45
C ILE A 21 -4.08 2.47 -3.86
N LEU A 22 -4.60 1.49 -3.13
CA LEU A 22 -5.89 1.60 -2.45
C LEU A 22 -5.90 2.74 -1.43
N GLY A 23 -4.84 2.89 -0.64
CA GLY A 23 -4.75 3.97 0.35
C GLY A 23 -4.83 5.36 -0.29
N LEU A 24 -4.09 5.57 -1.39
CA LEU A 24 -4.13 6.82 -2.15
C LEU A 24 -5.51 7.05 -2.79
N VAL A 25 -6.04 6.04 -3.49
CA VAL A 25 -7.33 6.13 -4.20
C VAL A 25 -8.47 6.42 -3.22
N VAL A 26 -8.55 5.68 -2.10
CA VAL A 26 -9.61 5.87 -1.10
C VAL A 26 -9.59 7.28 -0.53
N ILE A 27 -8.42 7.82 -0.17
CA ILE A 27 -8.33 9.17 0.39
C ILE A 27 -8.62 10.25 -0.65
N TYR A 28 -8.16 10.07 -1.89
CA TYR A 28 -8.47 10.97 -2.99
C TYR A 28 -9.99 11.10 -3.20
N PHE A 29 -10.70 9.97 -3.33
CA PHE A 29 -12.14 10.00 -3.56
C PHE A 29 -12.95 10.49 -2.35
N LEU A 30 -12.50 10.24 -1.12
CA LEU A 30 -13.22 10.66 0.08
C LEU A 30 -13.04 12.14 0.42
N LYS A 31 -11.86 12.71 0.15
CA LYS A 31 -11.48 14.02 0.69
C LYS A 31 -11.04 15.04 -0.36
N PHE A 32 -10.62 14.60 -1.53
CA PHE A 32 -10.02 15.42 -2.58
C PHE A 32 -10.68 15.21 -3.95
N SER A 33 -11.94 14.73 -3.98
CA SER A 33 -12.68 14.47 -5.23
C SER A 33 -12.93 15.73 -6.08
N SER A 34 -12.81 16.92 -5.48
CA SER A 34 -12.99 18.22 -6.15
C SER A 34 -11.71 18.83 -6.71
N VAL A 35 -10.53 18.28 -6.41
CA VAL A 35 -9.24 18.77 -6.93
C VAL A 35 -8.65 17.80 -7.94
N THR A 36 -7.69 18.24 -8.74
CA THR A 36 -7.03 17.33 -9.67
C THR A 36 -6.12 16.36 -8.94
N PHE A 37 -5.86 15.20 -9.54
CA PHE A 37 -4.95 14.22 -8.96
C PHE A 37 -3.52 14.75 -8.78
N SER A 38 -3.08 15.67 -9.64
CA SER A 38 -1.76 16.32 -9.49
C SER A 38 -1.71 17.16 -8.22
N ASP A 39 -2.70 18.04 -8.02
CA ASP A 39 -2.77 18.90 -6.83
C ASP A 39 -2.87 18.07 -5.54
N PHE A 40 -3.59 16.94 -5.60
CA PHE A 40 -3.64 15.99 -4.50
C PHE A 40 -2.28 15.36 -4.19
N LEU A 41 -1.49 15.00 -5.19
CA LEU A 41 -0.14 14.46 -4.96
C LEU A 41 0.77 15.52 -4.34
N ASP A 42 0.72 16.75 -4.83
CA ASP A 42 1.49 17.85 -4.25
C ASP A 42 1.11 18.08 -2.79
N GLU A 43 -0.18 18.14 -2.47
CA GLU A 43 -0.65 18.26 -1.08
C GLU A 43 -0.27 17.02 -0.25
N PHE A 44 -0.31 15.82 -0.82
CA PHE A 44 0.12 14.60 -0.13
C PHE A 44 1.60 14.66 0.28
N PHE A 45 2.50 15.09 -0.62
CA PHE A 45 3.93 15.14 -0.32
C PHE A 45 4.30 16.28 0.65
N ASN A 46 3.52 17.36 0.67
CA ASN A 46 3.78 18.51 1.54
C ASN A 46 3.08 18.43 2.91
N ASN A 47 2.14 17.50 3.10
CA ASN A 47 1.33 17.43 4.32
C ASN A 47 1.56 16.14 5.13
N ASN A 48 2.32 16.26 6.23
CA ASN A 48 2.64 15.16 7.14
C ASN A 48 1.41 14.40 7.68
N LYS A 49 0.26 15.08 7.82
CA LYS A 49 -0.98 14.44 8.27
C LYS A 49 -1.54 13.50 7.20
N LEU A 50 -1.46 13.89 5.92
CA LEU A 50 -1.88 13.06 4.79
C LEU A 50 -0.91 11.90 4.58
N ILE A 51 0.40 12.13 4.65
CA ILE A 51 1.43 11.07 4.60
C ILE A 51 1.12 9.98 5.63
N THR A 52 0.86 10.39 6.88
CA THR A 52 0.56 9.44 7.95
C THR A 52 -0.78 8.72 7.73
N SER A 53 -1.82 9.43 7.30
CA SER A 53 -3.17 8.86 7.12
C SER A 53 -3.27 7.91 5.92
N ILE A 54 -2.70 8.29 4.77
CA ILE A 54 -2.64 7.44 3.57
C ILE A 54 -1.69 6.28 3.81
N GLY A 55 -0.54 6.55 4.45
CA GLY A 55 0.44 5.54 4.78
C GLY A 55 -0.13 4.46 5.70
N SER A 56 -0.84 4.85 6.77
CA SER A 56 -1.47 3.88 7.69
C SER A 56 -2.53 3.03 6.99
N LEU A 57 -3.38 3.64 6.15
CA LEU A 57 -4.41 2.93 5.39
C LEU A 57 -3.78 1.95 4.38
N SER A 58 -2.69 2.35 3.74
CA SER A 58 -1.93 1.53 2.80
C SER A 58 -1.32 0.29 3.47
N LEU A 59 -0.70 0.51 4.64
CA LEU A 59 -0.12 -0.58 5.44
C LEU A 59 -1.21 -1.51 5.97
N LEU A 60 -2.34 -0.99 6.43
CA LEU A 60 -3.48 -1.78 6.88
C LEU A 60 -4.01 -2.69 5.77
N ALA A 61 -4.23 -2.14 4.56
CA ALA A 61 -4.70 -2.91 3.41
C ALA A 61 -3.73 -4.05 3.06
N ASN A 62 -2.42 -3.81 3.12
CA ASN A 62 -1.42 -4.84 2.88
C ASN A 62 -1.36 -5.89 3.99
N VAL A 63 -1.57 -5.53 5.26
CA VAL A 63 -1.64 -6.48 6.36
C VAL A 63 -2.84 -7.43 6.20
N ILE A 64 -3.98 -6.92 5.74
CA ILE A 64 -5.16 -7.75 5.42
C ILE A 64 -4.81 -8.75 4.31
N LEU A 65 -4.22 -8.28 3.20
CA LEU A 65 -3.78 -9.15 2.10
C LEU A 65 -2.76 -10.19 2.59
N PHE A 66 -1.73 -9.76 3.31
CA PHE A 66 -0.71 -10.62 3.89
C PHE A 66 -1.34 -11.74 4.73
N THR A 67 -2.30 -11.40 5.60
CA THR A 67 -2.98 -12.36 6.50
C THR A 67 -3.76 -13.40 5.72
N ILE A 68 -4.47 -13.01 4.65
CA ILE A 68 -5.20 -13.93 3.78
C ILE A 68 -4.24 -14.93 3.13
N PHE A 69 -3.11 -14.46 2.59
CA PHE A 69 -2.14 -15.31 1.90
C PHE A 69 -1.38 -16.24 2.84
N VAL A 70 -1.04 -15.78 4.06
CA VAL A 70 -0.41 -16.63 5.08
C VAL A 70 -1.35 -17.74 5.55
N ASN A 71 -2.64 -17.41 5.80
CA ASN A 71 -3.64 -18.39 6.22
C ASN A 71 -3.96 -19.42 5.13
N THR A 72 -3.76 -19.06 3.85
CA THR A 72 -3.93 -19.98 2.72
C THR A 72 -2.66 -20.81 2.43
N ARG A 73 -1.66 -20.81 3.33
CA ARG A 73 -0.36 -21.51 3.15
C ARG A 73 0.38 -21.13 1.87
N ARG A 74 0.29 -19.86 1.45
CA ARG A 74 1.00 -19.29 0.29
C ARG A 74 2.15 -18.41 0.76
N ASP A 75 3.13 -19.04 1.40
CA ASP A 75 4.17 -18.34 2.17
C ASP A 75 5.10 -17.49 1.28
N LYS A 76 5.40 -17.90 0.04
CA LYS A 76 6.25 -17.10 -0.87
C LYS A 76 5.52 -15.85 -1.33
N THR A 77 4.23 -15.96 -1.64
CA THR A 77 3.41 -14.81 -1.99
C THR A 77 3.26 -13.86 -0.79
N ALA A 78 3.01 -14.40 0.41
CA ALA A 78 2.95 -13.61 1.64
C ALA A 78 4.27 -12.86 1.91
N ARG A 79 5.42 -13.50 1.70
CA ARG A 79 6.75 -12.83 1.79
C ARG A 79 6.89 -11.67 0.82
N GLY A 80 6.41 -11.80 -0.42
CA GLY A 80 6.43 -10.71 -1.39
C GLY A 80 5.58 -9.51 -0.93
N ILE A 81 4.37 -9.76 -0.42
CA ILE A 81 3.49 -8.71 0.11
C ILE A 81 4.17 -8.01 1.30
N PHE A 82 4.75 -8.78 2.21
CA PHE A 82 5.46 -8.25 3.37
C PHE A 82 6.67 -7.39 2.98
N LEU A 83 7.48 -7.84 2.00
CA LEU A 83 8.62 -7.06 1.50
C LEU A 83 8.20 -5.70 0.96
N VAL A 84 7.13 -5.64 0.14
CA VAL A 84 6.61 -4.37 -0.37
C VAL A 84 6.11 -3.49 0.77
N THR A 85 5.43 -4.09 1.75
CA THR A 85 4.92 -3.38 2.94
C THR A 85 6.06 -2.74 3.73
N LEU A 86 7.17 -3.46 3.90
CA LEU A 86 8.35 -2.97 4.62
C LEU A 86 9.04 -1.83 3.86
N VAL A 87 9.26 -2.00 2.54
CA VAL A 87 9.83 -0.94 1.69
C VAL A 87 8.96 0.31 1.70
N PHE A 88 7.64 0.14 1.56
CA PHE A 88 6.69 1.26 1.54
C PHE A 88 6.58 1.95 2.90
N GLY A 89 6.58 1.18 4.00
CA GLY A 89 6.61 1.71 5.36
C GLY A 89 7.85 2.56 5.62
N ILE A 90 9.03 2.09 5.18
CA ILE A 90 10.27 2.88 5.25
C ILE A 90 10.16 4.14 4.41
N ALA A 91 9.63 4.06 3.18
CA ALA A 91 9.45 5.22 2.31
C ALA A 91 8.53 6.28 2.94
N ILE A 92 7.41 5.89 3.54
CA ILE A 92 6.50 6.79 4.26
C ILE A 92 7.20 7.45 5.45
N LEU A 93 7.99 6.69 6.22
CA LEU A 93 8.74 7.24 7.36
C LEU A 93 9.78 8.26 6.89
N ILE A 94 10.51 7.98 5.81
CA ILE A 94 11.47 8.92 5.23
C ILE A 94 10.76 10.19 4.77
N LEU A 95 9.67 10.07 4.01
CA LEU A 95 8.90 11.22 3.54
C LEU A 95 8.40 12.09 4.71
N LYS A 96 7.92 11.46 5.79
CA LYS A 96 7.47 12.16 6.99
C LYS A 96 8.60 12.88 7.74
N ILE A 97 9.83 12.38 7.68
CA ILE A 97 10.99 12.99 8.36
C ILE A 97 11.57 14.14 7.53
N LEU A 98 11.52 14.04 6.20
CA LEU A 98 12.07 15.04 5.30
C LEU A 98 11.14 16.24 5.06
N ASN A 99 9.87 16.12 5.41
CA ASN A 99 8.84 17.15 5.27
C ASN A 99 8.48 17.77 6.62
#